data_AF-A0A1H7D7E3-F1
#
_entry.id   AF-A0A1H7D7E3-F1
#
_cell.length_a   1.000
_cell.length_b   1.000
_cell.length_c   1.000
_cell.angle_alpha   90.00
_cell.angle_beta   90.00
_cell.angle_gamma   90.00
#
_symmetry.space_group_name_H-M   'P 1'
#
loop_
_entity.id
_entity.type
_entity.pdbx_description
1 polymer ?
#
loop_
_entity_poly.entity_id
_entity_poly.type
_entity_poly.pdbx_seq_one_letter_code
_entity_poly.pdbx_strand_id
1 'polypeptide(L)'
;MSQNDGESLKAIMAGTVAVLNQVTSLEPFLPDLSPDDRERVDAYVARASAEATLRAYKSDWRLFCAWCGENGYRPLPAAPATVAAFLTLLAERGFVPAEPRRTKRGTVLERRDPVPLGRATVGRRLAAIVFAHRAADMEPPTTQPDAARLEKAVRGIRKDKKGELPGKKRAADGDVLRDMLRSITGEDLRA
;
A
#
# COMPACT_ATOMS: atom_id res chain seq x y z
N MET A 1 3.39 -30.21 -12.08
CA MET A 1 4.58 -29.91 -11.25
C MET A 1 4.53 -28.44 -10.82
N SER A 2 3.44 -27.99 -10.17
CA SER A 2 3.11 -26.55 -10.00
C SER A 2 2.59 -26.22 -8.59
N GLN A 3 3.11 -26.88 -7.56
CA GLN A 3 2.74 -26.60 -6.15
C GLN A 3 3.77 -25.75 -5.40
N ASN A 4 4.96 -25.49 -5.97
CA ASN A 4 6.08 -24.88 -5.26
C ASN A 4 6.10 -23.33 -5.26
N ASP A 5 5.42 -22.70 -6.23
CA ASP A 5 5.43 -21.23 -6.39
C ASP A 5 4.52 -20.51 -5.39
N GLY A 6 3.40 -21.15 -5.01
CA GLY A 6 2.43 -20.60 -4.05
C GLY A 6 2.90 -20.66 -2.60
N GLU A 7 3.72 -21.67 -2.26
CA GLU A 7 4.29 -21.84 -0.92
C GLU A 7 5.49 -20.90 -0.70
N SER A 8 6.32 -20.72 -1.74
CA SER A 8 7.39 -19.72 -1.75
C SER A 8 6.85 -18.30 -1.64
N LEU A 9 5.75 -17.97 -2.33
CA LEU A 9 5.10 -16.66 -2.21
C LEU A 9 4.48 -16.45 -0.82
N LYS A 10 3.87 -17.50 -0.22
CA LYS A 10 3.38 -17.45 1.16
C LYS A 10 4.50 -17.32 2.19
N ALA A 11 5.65 -17.98 1.98
CA ALA A 11 6.82 -17.86 2.83
C ALA A 11 7.49 -16.48 2.71
N ILE A 12 7.53 -15.90 1.51
CA ILE A 12 7.95 -14.51 1.28
C ILE A 12 6.94 -13.55 1.91
N MET A 13 5.63 -13.78 1.78
CA MET A 13 4.63 -12.95 2.44
C MET A 13 4.70 -13.09 3.97
N ALA A 14 4.93 -14.28 4.52
CA ALA A 14 5.09 -14.50 5.96
C ALA A 14 6.39 -13.87 6.48
N GLY A 15 7.49 -14.00 5.73
CA GLY A 15 8.79 -13.38 6.01
C GLY A 15 8.73 -11.86 5.90
N THR A 16 8.14 -11.29 4.84
CA THR A 16 7.90 -9.85 4.72
C THR A 16 6.92 -9.36 5.78
N VAL A 17 5.91 -10.15 6.18
CA VAL A 17 5.00 -9.78 7.29
C VAL A 17 5.69 -9.85 8.65
N ALA A 18 6.66 -10.74 8.84
CA ALA A 18 7.50 -10.81 10.04
C ALA A 18 8.51 -9.65 10.08
N VAL A 19 9.14 -9.33 8.95
CA VAL A 19 9.99 -8.14 8.76
C VAL A 19 9.18 -6.86 8.94
N LEU A 20 7.93 -6.79 8.46
CA LEU A 20 6.99 -5.69 8.70
C LEU A 20 6.64 -5.48 10.17
N ASN A 21 6.87 -6.50 11.03
CA ASN A 21 6.75 -6.40 12.48
C ASN A 21 8.09 -6.08 13.16
N GLN A 22 9.21 -6.19 12.43
CA GLN A 22 10.58 -5.87 12.85
C GLN A 22 11.14 -4.57 12.25
N VAL A 23 10.36 -3.77 11.53
CA VAL A 23 10.78 -2.41 11.14
C VAL A 23 10.66 -1.44 12.33
N THR A 24 11.35 -1.81 13.41
CA THR A 24 11.80 -0.93 14.49
C THR A 24 13.31 -1.11 14.63
N SER A 25 14.01 -1.11 13.51
CA SER A 25 15.47 -0.96 13.46
C SER A 25 15.80 -0.31 12.13
N LEU A 26 15.73 1.03 12.12
CA LEU A 26 16.43 1.83 11.12
C LEU A 26 17.92 1.89 11.54
N GLU A 27 18.63 0.78 11.49
CA GLU A 27 20.08 0.84 11.38
C GLU A 27 20.42 0.54 9.92
N PRO A 28 20.73 1.61 9.16
CA PRO A 28 22.10 1.67 8.68
C PRO A 28 22.64 3.09 8.77
N PHE A 29 23.73 3.24 9.53
CA PHE A 29 24.59 4.43 9.54
C PHE A 29 24.03 5.66 10.29
N LEU A 30 23.88 5.55 11.62
CA LEU A 30 24.03 6.72 12.47
C LEU A 30 25.54 7.05 12.51
N PRO A 31 26.01 8.24 12.10
CA PRO A 31 27.37 8.68 12.42
C PRO A 31 27.55 8.69 13.95
N ASP A 32 28.76 8.98 14.46
CA ASP A 32 28.99 9.09 15.91
C ASP A 32 28.21 10.28 16.50
N LEU A 33 26.92 10.06 16.72
CA LEU A 33 25.97 10.99 17.30
C LEU A 33 26.09 10.91 18.82
N SER A 34 25.78 12.02 19.50
CA SER A 34 25.65 11.95 20.94
C SER A 34 24.50 11.00 21.34
N PRO A 35 24.56 10.35 22.52
CA PRO A 35 23.45 9.53 23.02
C PRO A 35 22.09 10.25 23.00
N ASP A 36 22.08 11.53 23.33
CA ASP A 36 20.89 12.39 23.34
C ASP A 36 20.33 12.64 21.93
N ASP A 37 21.19 12.75 20.93
CA ASP A 37 20.77 12.91 19.54
C ASP A 37 20.22 11.61 18.96
N ARG A 38 20.80 10.46 19.32
CA ARG A 38 20.25 9.14 18.98
C ARG A 38 18.86 8.96 19.56
N GLU A 39 18.68 9.20 20.86
CA GLU A 39 17.39 9.07 21.53
C GLU A 39 16.32 9.99 20.92
N ARG A 40 16.69 11.23 20.56
CA ARG A 40 15.76 12.17 19.92
C ARG A 40 15.36 11.72 18.51
N VAL A 41 16.30 11.19 17.74
CA VAL A 41 16.03 10.62 16.40
C VAL A 41 15.12 9.40 16.54
N ASP A 42 15.44 8.46 17.44
CA ASP A 42 14.67 7.23 17.64
C ASP A 42 13.25 7.51 18.13
N ALA A 43 13.07 8.42 19.09
CA ALA A 43 11.77 8.84 19.57
C ALA A 43 10.92 9.50 18.47
N TYR A 44 11.56 10.26 17.57
CA TYR A 44 10.89 10.87 16.43
C TYR A 44 10.55 9.84 15.35
N VAL A 45 11.46 8.91 15.06
CA VAL A 45 11.24 7.78 14.15
C VAL A 45 10.09 6.90 14.64
N ALA A 46 10.07 6.54 15.92
CA ALA A 46 9.04 5.71 16.53
C ALA A 46 7.67 6.40 16.56
N ARG A 47 7.62 7.73 16.75
CA ARG A 47 6.39 8.53 16.59
C ARG A 47 5.96 8.68 15.14
N ALA A 48 6.92 8.77 14.21
CA ALA A 48 6.69 8.91 12.78
C ALA A 48 6.29 7.59 12.09
N SER A 49 6.62 6.44 12.67
CA SER A 49 6.13 5.11 12.25
C SER A 49 4.66 4.94 12.65
N ALA A 50 3.78 5.75 12.06
CA ALA A 50 2.35 5.65 12.25
C ALA A 50 1.87 4.27 11.78
N GLU A 51 1.39 3.45 12.71
CA GLU A 51 0.83 2.11 12.47
C GLU A 51 -0.21 2.10 11.33
N ALA A 52 -0.94 3.22 11.14
CA ALA A 52 -1.84 3.44 10.02
C ALA A 52 -1.12 3.38 8.64
N THR A 53 0.07 3.97 8.53
CA THR A 53 0.88 3.99 7.31
C THR A 53 1.46 2.60 7.01
N LEU A 54 1.95 1.89 8.04
CA LEU A 54 2.43 0.51 7.87
C LEU A 54 1.31 -0.45 7.42
N ARG A 55 0.11 -0.33 8.00
CA ARG A 55 -1.06 -1.10 7.54
C ARG A 55 -1.41 -0.79 6.09
N ALA A 56 -1.33 0.48 5.69
CA ALA A 56 -1.58 0.91 4.31
C ALA A 56 -0.53 0.32 3.34
N TYR A 57 0.76 0.38 3.69
CA TYR A 57 1.84 -0.20 2.88
C TYR A 57 1.73 -1.71 2.76
N LYS A 58 1.41 -2.40 3.86
CA LYS A 58 1.16 -3.86 3.84
C LYS A 58 0.06 -4.22 2.85
N SER A 59 -1.05 -3.48 2.87
CA SER A 59 -2.17 -3.68 1.93
C SER A 59 -1.77 -3.40 0.48
N ASP A 60 -1.05 -2.30 0.24
CA ASP A 60 -0.56 -1.93 -1.09
C ASP A 60 0.43 -2.96 -1.63
N TRP A 61 1.32 -3.49 -0.79
CA TRP A 61 2.27 -4.54 -1.15
C TRP A 61 1.55 -5.82 -1.55
N ARG A 62 0.55 -6.27 -0.79
CA ARG A 62 -0.25 -7.44 -1.17
C ARG A 62 -0.88 -7.28 -2.55
N LEU A 63 -1.36 -6.07 -2.85
CA LEU A 63 -1.97 -5.78 -4.13
C LEU A 63 -0.97 -5.84 -5.29
N PHE A 64 0.25 -5.36 -5.08
CA PHE A 64 1.33 -5.50 -6.05
C PHE A 64 1.71 -6.98 -6.24
N CYS A 65 1.88 -7.75 -5.17
CA CYS A 65 2.16 -9.19 -5.26
C CYS A 65 1.06 -9.94 -6.01
N ALA A 66 -0.21 -9.61 -5.78
CA ALA A 66 -1.33 -10.21 -6.51
C ALA A 66 -1.25 -9.89 -8.01
N TRP A 67 -1.01 -8.63 -8.37
CA TRP A 67 -0.82 -8.25 -9.77
C TRP A 67 0.37 -8.96 -10.41
N CYS A 68 1.50 -9.05 -9.70
CA CYS A 68 2.66 -9.81 -10.16
C CYS A 68 2.34 -11.29 -10.39
N GLY A 69 1.65 -11.94 -9.46
CA GLY A 69 1.22 -13.33 -9.59
C GLY A 69 0.27 -13.55 -10.78
N GLU A 70 -0.70 -12.65 -10.99
CA GLU A 70 -1.64 -12.73 -12.10
C GLU A 70 -1.00 -12.47 -13.48
N ASN A 71 0.11 -11.74 -13.52
CA ASN A 71 0.80 -11.37 -14.76
C ASN A 71 2.13 -12.12 -14.96
N GLY A 72 2.48 -13.06 -14.08
CA GLY A 72 3.72 -13.84 -14.15
C GLY A 72 5.01 -13.05 -13.85
N TYR A 73 4.92 -11.91 -13.17
CA TYR A 73 6.08 -11.12 -12.76
C TYR A 73 6.59 -11.52 -11.37
N ARG A 74 7.87 -11.24 -11.10
CA ARG A 74 8.46 -11.38 -9.76
C ARG A 74 8.30 -10.07 -8.98
N PRO A 75 7.69 -10.09 -7.78
CA PRO A 75 7.52 -8.89 -6.98
C PRO A 75 8.82 -8.45 -6.29
N LEU A 76 9.79 -9.36 -6.09
CA LEU A 76 11.04 -9.06 -5.42
C LEU A 76 12.22 -9.87 -6.01
N PRO A 77 13.35 -9.22 -6.36
CA PRO A 77 13.44 -7.79 -6.69
C PRO A 77 12.61 -7.50 -7.96
N ALA A 78 11.71 -6.52 -7.90
CA ALA A 78 10.99 -6.05 -9.07
C ALA A 78 11.87 -5.14 -9.91
N ALA A 79 11.84 -5.35 -11.23
CA ALA A 79 12.49 -4.45 -12.18
C ALA A 79 11.74 -3.11 -12.27
N PRO A 80 12.40 -2.00 -12.63
CA PRO A 80 11.76 -0.69 -12.70
C PRO A 80 10.64 -0.66 -13.74
N ALA A 81 10.82 -1.38 -14.86
CA ALA A 81 9.81 -1.53 -15.90
C ALA A 81 8.53 -2.23 -15.39
N THR A 82 8.66 -3.24 -14.53
CA THR A 82 7.53 -3.96 -13.92
C THR A 82 6.73 -3.04 -13.01
N VAL A 83 7.41 -2.23 -12.20
CA VAL A 83 6.76 -1.24 -11.33
C VAL A 83 6.11 -0.13 -12.16
N ALA A 84 6.75 0.33 -13.24
CA ALA A 84 6.18 1.30 -14.15
C ALA A 84 4.88 0.80 -14.80
N ALA A 85 4.86 -0.45 -15.27
CA ALA A 85 3.68 -1.10 -15.84
C ALA A 85 2.53 -1.18 -14.83
N PHE A 86 2.83 -1.53 -13.58
CA PHE A 86 1.82 -1.54 -12.51
C PHE A 86 1.26 -0.15 -12.24
N LEU A 87 2.11 0.86 -12.02
CA LEU A 87 1.65 2.20 -11.65
C LEU A 87 0.85 2.88 -12.77
N THR A 88 1.20 2.64 -14.04
CA THR A 88 0.45 3.14 -15.21
C THR A 88 -0.92 2.48 -15.30
N LEU A 89 -1.02 1.15 -15.17
CA LEU A 89 -2.30 0.44 -15.08
C LEU A 89 -3.20 1.04 -14.00
N LEU A 90 -2.63 1.30 -12.82
CA LEU A 90 -3.38 1.88 -11.72
C LEU A 90 -3.89 3.29 -12.00
N ALA A 91 -3.10 4.11 -12.69
CA ALA A 91 -3.49 5.46 -13.04
C ALA A 91 -4.56 5.48 -14.14
N GLU A 92 -4.52 4.55 -15.09
CA GLU A 92 -5.42 4.52 -16.25
C GLU A 92 -6.74 3.80 -16.00
N ARG A 93 -6.69 2.66 -15.30
CA ARG A 93 -7.82 1.73 -15.18
C ARG A 93 -8.07 1.31 -13.74
N GLY A 94 -7.04 1.33 -12.90
CA GLY A 94 -7.08 0.69 -11.60
C GLY A 94 -6.81 -0.81 -11.69
N PHE A 95 -6.85 -1.49 -10.55
CA PHE A 95 -6.66 -2.94 -10.49
C PHE A 95 -7.38 -3.52 -9.27
N VAL A 96 -8.08 -4.63 -9.50
CA VAL A 96 -8.72 -5.45 -8.47
C VAL A 96 -8.31 -6.90 -8.71
N PRO A 97 -7.65 -7.54 -7.72
CA PRO A 97 -7.22 -8.93 -7.85
C PRO A 97 -8.36 -9.87 -8.24
N ALA A 98 -8.00 -10.95 -8.92
CA ALA A 98 -8.89 -12.06 -9.23
C ALA A 98 -9.30 -12.80 -7.95
N GLU A 99 -8.38 -12.93 -6.99
CA GLU A 99 -8.67 -13.58 -5.71
C GLU A 99 -9.72 -12.78 -4.92
N PRO A 100 -10.85 -13.40 -4.52
CA PRO A 100 -11.91 -12.71 -3.81
C PRO A 100 -11.46 -12.27 -2.42
N ARG A 101 -11.76 -11.02 -2.08
CA ARG A 101 -11.51 -10.51 -0.72
C ARG A 101 -12.48 -11.15 0.26
N ARG A 102 -11.97 -11.58 1.42
CA ARG A 102 -12.79 -12.13 2.50
C ARG A 102 -12.75 -11.24 3.74
N THR A 103 -13.87 -11.15 4.45
CA THR A 103 -13.92 -10.51 5.77
C THR A 103 -13.23 -11.38 6.82
N LYS A 104 -12.99 -10.83 8.02
CA LYS A 104 -12.48 -11.60 9.17
C LYS A 104 -13.37 -12.80 9.53
N ARG A 105 -14.67 -12.74 9.18
CA ARG A 105 -15.66 -13.81 9.41
C ARG A 105 -15.76 -14.80 8.26
N GLY A 106 -14.89 -14.70 7.25
CA GLY A 106 -14.87 -15.60 6.09
C GLY A 106 -15.83 -15.22 4.96
N THR A 107 -16.66 -14.18 5.14
CA THR A 107 -17.60 -13.72 4.11
C THR A 107 -16.85 -13.24 2.86
N VAL A 108 -17.18 -13.80 1.70
CA VAL A 108 -16.66 -13.33 0.41
C VAL A 108 -17.31 -11.98 0.08
N LEU A 109 -16.48 -10.99 -0.21
CA LEU A 109 -16.91 -9.67 -0.65
C LEU A 109 -17.01 -9.66 -2.18
N GLU A 110 -18.10 -9.09 -2.68
CA GLU A 110 -18.30 -8.85 -4.11
C GLU A 110 -17.11 -8.10 -4.71
N ARG A 111 -16.69 -8.56 -5.89
CA ARG A 111 -15.57 -7.97 -6.61
C ARG A 111 -16.06 -6.66 -7.22
N ARG A 112 -15.40 -5.56 -6.84
CA ARG A 112 -15.68 -4.24 -7.39
C ARG A 112 -14.98 -4.07 -8.74
N ASP A 113 -15.55 -3.24 -9.59
CA ASP A 113 -14.88 -2.81 -10.81
C ASP A 113 -13.61 -2.01 -10.49
N PRO A 114 -12.53 -2.20 -11.26
CA PRO A 114 -11.32 -1.40 -11.12
C PRO A 114 -11.62 0.05 -11.51
N VAL A 115 -11.17 0.98 -10.66
CA VAL A 115 -11.31 2.42 -10.88
C VAL A 115 -9.92 3.06 -10.95
N PRO A 116 -9.69 3.98 -11.91
CA PRO A 116 -8.44 4.73 -12.01
C PRO A 116 -8.08 5.44 -10.70
N LEU A 117 -6.81 5.41 -10.32
CA LEU A 117 -6.34 5.97 -9.07
C LEU A 117 -5.71 7.36 -9.24
N GLY A 118 -6.00 8.24 -8.29
CA GLY A 118 -5.39 9.57 -8.23
C GLY A 118 -3.92 9.54 -7.83
N ARG A 119 -3.21 10.63 -8.15
CA ARG A 119 -1.74 10.78 -7.98
C ARG A 119 -1.22 10.36 -6.60
N ALA A 120 -1.95 10.72 -5.53
CA ALA A 120 -1.50 10.48 -4.15
C ALA A 120 -1.52 8.98 -3.81
N THR A 121 -2.54 8.27 -4.28
CA THR A 121 -2.66 6.82 -4.07
C THR A 121 -1.61 6.05 -4.88
N VAL A 122 -1.35 6.48 -6.12
CA VAL A 122 -0.27 5.90 -6.94
C VAL A 122 1.09 6.12 -6.28
N GLY A 123 1.36 7.33 -5.80
CA GLY A 123 2.59 7.65 -5.07
C GLY A 123 2.77 6.82 -3.79
N ARG A 124 1.69 6.64 -3.01
CA ARG A 124 1.71 5.78 -1.81
C ARG A 124 2.04 4.33 -2.14
N ARG A 125 1.53 3.80 -3.25
CA ARG A 125 1.81 2.42 -3.68
C ARG A 125 3.26 2.25 -4.13
N LEU A 126 3.83 3.22 -4.83
CA LEU A 126 5.27 3.21 -5.13
C LEU A 126 6.10 3.21 -3.85
N ALA A 127 5.74 4.04 -2.87
CA ALA A 127 6.44 4.07 -1.58
C ALA A 127 6.37 2.71 -0.85
N ALA A 128 5.23 2.02 -0.90
CA ALA A 128 5.09 0.68 -0.33
C ALA A 128 6.00 -0.36 -1.02
N ILE A 129 6.14 -0.29 -2.36
CA ILE A 129 7.03 -1.17 -3.12
C ILE A 129 8.49 -0.91 -2.76
N VAL A 130 8.92 0.36 -2.74
CA VAL A 130 10.28 0.76 -2.34
C VAL A 130 10.56 0.31 -0.91
N PHE A 131 9.61 0.50 -0.01
CA PHE A 131 9.73 0.07 1.39
C PHE A 131 9.91 -1.45 1.49
N ALA A 132 9.13 -2.24 0.75
CA ALA A 132 9.25 -3.70 0.78
C ALA A 132 10.59 -4.20 0.24
N HIS A 133 11.16 -3.54 -0.77
CA HIS A 133 12.51 -3.87 -1.27
C HIS A 133 13.57 -3.59 -0.21
N ARG A 134 13.53 -2.39 0.39
CA ARG A 134 14.46 -2.01 1.46
C ARG A 134 14.36 -2.92 2.68
N ALA A 135 13.15 -3.27 3.08
CA ALA A 135 12.92 -4.17 4.20
C ALA A 135 13.45 -5.59 3.95
N ALA A 136 13.60 -5.99 2.69
CA ALA A 136 14.17 -7.28 2.31
C ALA A 136 15.66 -7.19 1.93
N ASP A 137 16.33 -6.09 2.28
CA ASP A 137 17.74 -5.81 1.93
C ASP A 137 18.03 -5.89 0.42
N MET A 138 17.00 -5.61 -0.39
CA MET A 138 17.08 -5.62 -1.86
C MET A 138 17.11 -4.20 -2.39
N GLU A 139 17.83 -4.03 -3.51
CA GLU A 139 17.88 -2.74 -4.18
C GLU A 139 16.49 -2.32 -4.70
N PRO A 140 15.96 -1.15 -4.30
CA PRO A 140 14.64 -0.72 -4.73
C PRO A 140 14.63 -0.33 -6.21
N PRO A 141 13.47 -0.45 -6.89
CA PRO A 141 13.32 -0.17 -8.33
C PRO A 141 13.62 1.29 -8.71
N THR A 142 13.73 2.19 -7.75
CA THR A 142 14.06 3.61 -7.95
C THR A 142 15.57 3.88 -8.03
N THR A 143 16.43 2.95 -7.61
CA THR A 143 17.90 3.11 -7.66
C THR A 143 18.57 2.16 -8.65
N GLN A 144 17.86 1.13 -9.11
CA GLN A 144 18.34 0.19 -10.11
C GLN A 144 18.70 0.88 -11.46
N PRO A 145 19.59 0.29 -12.29
CA PRO A 145 20.09 0.91 -13.53
C PRO A 145 19.03 1.37 -14.55
N ASP A 146 17.86 0.72 -14.64
CA ASP A 146 16.75 1.11 -15.55
C ASP A 146 15.69 2.01 -14.89
N ALA A 147 16.00 2.65 -13.75
CA ALA A 147 15.06 3.49 -13.00
C ALA A 147 14.49 4.66 -13.83
N ALA A 148 15.21 5.12 -14.85
CA ALA A 148 14.77 6.21 -15.72
C ALA A 148 13.40 5.96 -16.38
N ARG A 149 13.07 4.70 -16.71
CA ARG A 149 11.74 4.33 -17.26
C ARG A 149 10.64 4.52 -16.23
N LEU A 150 10.88 4.09 -14.99
CA LEU A 150 9.97 4.28 -13.86
C LEU A 150 9.76 5.76 -13.56
N GLU A 151 10.83 6.55 -13.52
CA GLU A 151 10.75 7.99 -13.28
C GLU A 151 9.92 8.73 -14.33
N LYS A 152 10.13 8.39 -15.62
CA LYS A 152 9.34 8.95 -16.72
C LYS A 152 7.87 8.59 -16.60
N ALA A 153 7.54 7.34 -16.27
CA ALA A 153 6.15 6.90 -16.07
C ALA A 153 5.49 7.65 -14.90
N VAL A 154 6.16 7.74 -13.75
CA VAL A 154 5.64 8.48 -12.57
C VAL A 154 5.46 9.96 -12.90
N ARG A 155 6.37 10.57 -13.67
CA ARG A 155 6.25 11.95 -14.13
C ARG A 155 5.05 12.13 -15.06
N GLY A 156 4.81 11.20 -15.99
CA GLY A 156 3.63 11.18 -16.85
C GLY A 156 2.34 11.14 -16.04
N ILE A 157 2.22 10.17 -15.12
CA ILE A 157 1.07 10.04 -14.22
C ILE A 157 0.82 11.33 -13.43
N ARG A 158 1.88 11.97 -12.90
CA ARG A 158 1.74 13.23 -12.16
C ARG A 158 1.21 14.38 -13.02
N LYS A 159 1.56 14.41 -14.32
CA LYS A 159 1.06 15.42 -15.27
C LYS A 159 -0.40 15.15 -15.64
N ASP A 160 -0.71 13.91 -16.01
CA ASP A 160 -2.06 13.52 -16.46
C ASP A 160 -3.08 13.69 -15.33
N LYS A 161 -2.69 13.32 -14.10
CA LYS A 161 -3.54 13.42 -12.90
C LYS A 161 -3.54 14.79 -12.25
N LYS A 162 -2.92 15.82 -12.85
CA LYS A 162 -2.83 17.17 -12.27
C LYS A 162 -4.21 17.85 -12.16
N GLY A 163 -5.13 17.57 -13.09
CA GLY A 163 -6.49 18.13 -13.13
C GLY A 163 -7.54 17.36 -12.31
N GLU A 164 -7.24 16.14 -11.87
CA GLU A 164 -8.15 15.33 -11.05
C GLU A 164 -8.12 15.81 -9.59
N LEU A 165 -9.05 16.70 -9.24
CA LEU A 165 -9.26 17.10 -7.85
C LEU A 165 -9.88 15.94 -7.06
N PRO A 166 -9.39 15.62 -5.84
CA PRO A 166 -10.05 14.63 -4.99
C PRO A 166 -11.50 15.06 -4.75
N GLY A 167 -12.46 14.18 -5.02
CA GLY A 167 -13.86 14.42 -4.69
C GLY A 167 -13.96 14.66 -3.18
N LYS A 168 -14.24 15.91 -2.77
CA LYS A 168 -14.54 16.23 -1.38
C LYS A 168 -15.76 15.41 -0.99
N LYS A 169 -15.65 14.57 0.04
CA LYS A 169 -16.81 13.91 0.62
C LYS A 169 -17.75 15.03 1.09
N ARG A 170 -19.03 14.97 0.67
CA ARG A 170 -20.06 15.82 1.26
C ARG A 170 -20.08 15.55 2.77
N ALA A 171 -20.28 16.59 3.57
CA ALA A 171 -20.48 16.39 4.99
C ALA A 171 -21.69 15.46 5.18
N ALA A 172 -21.70 14.68 6.27
CA ALA A 172 -22.96 14.15 6.74
C ALA A 172 -23.72 15.36 7.30
N ASP A 173 -24.57 15.96 6.47
CA ASP A 173 -25.35 17.13 6.85
C ASP A 173 -26.32 16.73 7.97
N GLY A 174 -26.69 17.66 8.85
CA GLY A 174 -27.53 17.37 10.02
C GLY A 174 -28.87 16.71 9.67
N ASP A 175 -29.36 16.94 8.45
CA ASP A 175 -30.57 16.31 7.92
C ASP A 175 -30.38 14.82 7.62
N VAL A 176 -29.21 14.40 7.13
CA VAL A 176 -28.88 12.99 6.87
C VAL A 176 -28.84 12.20 8.19
N LEU A 177 -28.27 12.79 9.23
CA LEU A 177 -28.26 12.19 10.57
C LEU A 177 -29.67 12.15 11.19
N ARG A 178 -30.48 13.18 10.95
CA ARG A 178 -31.87 13.25 11.43
C ARG A 178 -32.76 12.20 10.75
N ASP A 179 -32.58 11.97 9.45
CA ASP A 179 -33.31 10.94 8.71
C ASP A 179 -32.88 9.53 9.12
N MET A 180 -31.58 9.30 9.35
CA MET A 180 -31.09 8.04 9.92
C MET A 180 -31.68 7.77 11.30
N LEU A 181 -31.71 8.76 12.19
CA LEU A 181 -32.31 8.61 13.53
C LEU A 181 -33.81 8.33 13.47
N ARG A 182 -34.55 8.95 12.53
CA ARG A 182 -35.98 8.66 12.31
C ARG A 182 -36.24 7.26 11.77
N SER A 183 -35.29 6.68 11.06
CA SER A 183 -35.40 5.31 10.51
C SER A 183 -35.13 4.20 11.55
N ILE A 184 -34.63 4.55 12.73
CA ILE A 184 -34.47 3.61 13.85
C ILE A 184 -35.80 3.56 14.61
N THR A 185 -36.69 2.65 14.21
CA THR A 185 -37.89 2.34 15.00
C THR A 185 -37.54 1.36 16.12
N GLY A 186 -37.23 1.90 17.29
CA GLY A 186 -37.07 1.14 18.53
C GLY A 186 -37.18 2.06 19.75
N GLU A 187 -38.31 2.00 20.45
CA GLU A 187 -38.43 2.52 21.82
C GLU A 187 -37.99 1.41 22.78
N ASP A 188 -36.72 1.38 23.16
CA ASP A 188 -36.36 0.89 24.49
C ASP A 188 -34.98 1.43 24.90
N LEU A 189 -35.00 2.46 25.73
CA LEU A 189 -34.01 2.66 26.78
C LEU A 189 -34.67 2.19 28.08
N ARG A 190 -34.65 0.88 28.35
CA ARG A 190 -35.10 0.34 29.64
C ARG A 190 -33.92 -0.27 30.41
N ALA A 191 -33.69 0.38 31.56
CA ALA A 191 -33.14 -0.08 32.85
C ALA A 191 -31.73 -0.69 32.88
#